data_AF-A0A9K3NLR4-F1
#
_entry.id   AF-A0A9K3NLR4-F1
#
_cell.length_a   1.000
_cell.length_b   1.000
_cell.length_c   1.000
_cell.angle_alpha   90.00
_cell.angle_beta   90.00
_cell.angle_gamma   90.00
#
_symmetry.space_group_name_H-M   'P 1'
#
loop_
_entity.id
_entity.type
_entity.pdbx_description
1 polymer ?
#
loop_
_entity_poly.entity_id
_entity_poly.type
_entity_poly.pdbx_seq_one_letter_code
_entity_poly.pdbx_strand_id
1 'polypeptide(L)'
;MSKTIIPVTLLLFLVFTAVLVRSQSIVPARYDGFVYGKHTASMDTVLVEAFFDPVCPDSRDAWPPLKQAIDHYGPDLVSLIVHPFPLP
;
A
#
# COMPACT_ATOMS: atom_id res chain seq x y z
N MET A 1 -29.93 19.33 38.01
CA MET A 1 -29.26 19.68 36.73
C MET A 1 -28.04 18.81 36.44
N SER A 2 -27.10 18.60 37.38
CA SER A 2 -25.91 17.75 37.16
C SER A 2 -26.20 16.29 36.76
N LYS A 3 -27.23 15.64 37.34
CA LYS A 3 -27.59 14.23 37.07
C LYS A 3 -28.00 13.92 35.62
N THR A 4 -28.53 14.90 34.89
CA THR A 4 -28.96 14.74 33.49
C THR A 4 -27.87 15.15 32.49
N ILE A 5 -26.89 15.94 32.94
CA ILE A 5 -25.77 16.38 32.10
C ILE A 5 -24.82 15.21 31.85
N ILE A 6 -24.49 14.43 32.88
CA ILE A 6 -23.59 13.26 32.78
C ILE A 6 -24.02 12.26 31.68
N PRO A 7 -25.28 11.77 31.64
CA PRO A 7 -25.69 10.82 30.60
C PRO A 7 -25.74 11.44 29.20
N VAL A 8 -26.02 12.74 29.07
CA VAL A 8 -26.00 13.44 27.78
C VAL A 8 -24.57 13.59 27.27
N THR A 9 -23.63 13.98 28.13
CA THR A 9 -22.21 14.07 27.75
C THR A 9 -21.64 12.72 27.36
N LEU A 10 -22.02 11.65 28.08
CA LEU A 10 -21.62 10.28 27.74
C LEU A 10 -22.20 9.83 26.39
N LEU A 11 -23.47 10.13 26.13
CA LEU A 11 -24.11 9.84 24.84
C LEU A 11 -23.43 10.59 23.70
N LEU A 12 -23.14 11.88 23.88
CA LEU A 12 -22.43 12.69 22.88
C LEU A 12 -21.03 12.15 22.60
N PHE A 13 -20.31 11.73 23.65
CA PHE A 13 -19.00 11.09 23.50
C PHE A 13 -19.09 9.77 22.72
N LEU A 14 -20.07 8.91 23.02
CA LEU A 14 -20.30 7.65 22.31
C LEU A 14 -20.67 7.86 20.84
N VAL A 15 -21.51 8.85 20.54
CA VAL A 15 -21.86 9.21 19.16
C VAL A 15 -20.64 9.73 18.42
N PHE A 16 -19.84 10.58 19.06
CA PHE A 16 -18.63 11.14 18.47
C PHE A 16 -17.58 10.07 18.15
N THR A 17 -17.33 9.12 19.06
CA THR A 17 -16.40 8.02 18.82
C THR A 17 -16.89 7.07 17.71
N ALA A 18 -18.18 6.79 17.64
CA ALA A 18 -18.75 5.98 16.56
C ALA A 18 -18.58 6.60 15.17
N VAL A 19 -18.65 7.93 15.06
CA VAL A 19 -18.40 8.66 13.80
C VAL A 19 -16.91 8.60 13.42
N LEU A 20 -16.00 8.79 14.38
CA LEU A 20 -14.55 8.70 14.16
C LEU A 20 -14.08 7.31 13.71
N VAL A 21 -14.72 6.23 14.17
CA VAL A 21 -14.40 4.87 13.72
C VAL A 21 -14.78 4.65 12.26
N ARG A 22 -15.83 5.31 11.77
CA ARG A 22 -16.28 5.18 10.36
C ARG A 22 -15.49 6.03 9.38
N SER A 23 -14.64 6.95 9.84
CA SER A 23 -13.77 7.73 8.96
C SER A 23 -12.42 7.05 8.67
N GLN A 24 -12.20 5.83 9.15
CA GLN A 24 -11.03 5.03 8.75
C GLN A 24 -11.25 4.51 7.34
N SER A 25 -10.38 4.87 6.39
CA SER A 25 -10.36 4.25 5.07
C SER A 25 -10.13 2.75 5.23
N ILE A 26 -10.98 1.93 4.61
CA ILE A 26 -10.80 0.47 4.58
C ILE A 26 -9.45 0.19 3.93
N VAL A 27 -8.61 -0.63 4.58
CA VAL A 27 -7.36 -1.11 3.97
C VAL A 27 -7.71 -1.74 2.63
N PRO A 28 -7.10 -1.30 1.51
CA PRO A 28 -7.41 -1.84 0.21
C PRO A 28 -7.36 -3.37 0.21
N ALA A 29 -8.38 -4.00 -0.36
CA ALA A 29 -8.48 -5.47 -0.41
C ALA A 29 -7.38 -6.12 -1.29
N ARG A 30 -6.69 -5.29 -2.08
CA ARG A 30 -5.59 -5.69 -2.95
C ARG A 30 -4.48 -4.66 -2.84
N TYR A 31 -3.25 -5.16 -2.88
CA TYR A 31 -2.08 -4.33 -3.06
C TYR A 31 -2.19 -3.61 -4.41
N ASP A 32 -1.70 -2.38 -4.47
CA ASP A 32 -1.63 -1.61 -5.70
C ASP A 32 -0.49 -2.12 -6.60
N GLY A 33 -0.48 -1.64 -7.84
CA GLY A 33 0.49 -2.08 -8.83
C GLY A 33 0.21 -3.47 -9.43
N PHE A 34 1.22 -4.03 -10.08
CA PHE A 34 1.18 -5.37 -10.66
C PHE A 34 2.47 -6.13 -10.38
N VAL A 35 2.33 -7.44 -10.16
CA VAL A 35 3.48 -8.34 -9.99
C VAL A 35 4.17 -8.54 -11.34
N TYR A 36 5.48 -8.37 -11.38
CA TYR A 36 6.29 -8.66 -12.56
C TYR A 36 6.72 -10.14 -12.57
N GLY A 37 6.41 -10.87 -13.66
CA GLY A 37 6.73 -12.29 -13.82
C GLY A 37 5.81 -13.25 -13.05
N LYS A 38 6.24 -14.51 -12.86
CA LYS A 38 5.45 -15.55 -12.16
C LYS A 38 5.86 -15.70 -10.68
N HIS A 39 6.25 -14.59 -10.07
CA HIS A 39 6.84 -14.54 -8.74
C HIS A 39 5.73 -14.31 -7.71
N THR A 40 5.58 -15.17 -6.70
CA THR A 40 4.60 -14.93 -5.63
C THR A 40 5.36 -14.44 -4.40
N ALA A 41 5.06 -13.22 -3.95
CA ALA A 41 5.63 -12.69 -2.71
C ALA A 41 5.23 -13.61 -1.54
N SER A 42 6.22 -14.02 -0.75
CA SER A 42 6.04 -14.78 0.48
C SER A 42 6.74 -14.05 1.63
N MET A 43 6.51 -14.52 2.87
CA MET A 43 7.21 -13.99 4.05
C MET A 43 8.73 -14.18 3.99
N ASP A 44 9.21 -15.11 3.16
CA ASP A 44 10.63 -15.46 3.02
C ASP A 44 11.29 -14.79 1.80
N THR A 45 10.53 -14.06 0.99
CA THR A 45 11.05 -13.33 -0.17
C THR A 45 11.33 -11.87 0.16
N VAL A 46 12.38 -11.30 -0.43
CA VAL A 46 12.57 -9.85 -0.49
C VAL A 46 11.59 -9.29 -1.51
N LEU A 47 10.66 -8.45 -1.04
CA LEU A 47 9.76 -7.70 -1.90
C LEU A 47 10.44 -6.40 -2.34
N VAL A 48 10.63 -6.25 -3.65
CA VAL A 48 11.07 -5.00 -4.28
C VAL A 48 9.85 -4.29 -4.85
N GLU A 49 9.68 -3.02 -4.48
CA GLU A 49 8.60 -2.17 -4.96
C GLU A 49 9.16 -1.08 -5.87
N ALA A 50 8.69 -1.02 -7.11
CA ALA A 50 9.16 -0.08 -8.13
C ALA A 50 8.07 0.92 -8.49
N PHE A 51 8.19 2.16 -8.03
CA PHE A 51 7.29 3.27 -8.36
C PHE A 51 7.78 3.97 -9.62
N PHE A 52 7.17 3.65 -10.76
CA PHE A 52 7.68 4.03 -12.08
C PHE A 52 6.67 4.89 -12.82
N ASP A 53 7.13 5.97 -13.44
CA ASP A 53 6.33 6.69 -14.42
C ASP A 53 6.66 6.20 -15.84
N PRO A 54 5.65 5.72 -16.61
CA PRO A 54 5.84 5.31 -17.99
C PRO A 54 6.52 6.34 -18.91
N VAL A 55 6.43 7.64 -18.63
CA VAL A 55 7.06 8.69 -19.46
C VAL A 55 8.39 9.22 -18.92
N CYS A 56 8.76 8.87 -17.69
CA CYS A 56 9.98 9.34 -17.06
C CYS A 56 11.23 8.65 -17.65
N PRO A 57 12.22 9.40 -18.18
CA PRO A 57 13.48 8.84 -18.66
C PRO A 57 14.24 8.04 -17.59
N ASP A 58 14.24 8.50 -16.34
CA ASP A 58 14.97 7.82 -15.26
C ASP A 58 14.30 6.49 -14.87
N SER A 59 12.95 6.45 -14.84
CA SER A 59 12.21 5.19 -14.65
C SER A 59 12.49 4.20 -15.79
N ARG A 60 12.53 4.70 -17.03
CA ARG A 60 12.90 3.88 -18.20
C ARG A 60 14.33 3.33 -18.06
N ASP A 61 15.28 4.17 -17.70
CA ASP A 61 16.69 3.81 -17.65
C ASP A 61 17.00 2.87 -16.46
N ALA A 62 16.22 2.94 -15.38
CA ALA A 62 16.29 2.01 -14.25
C ALA A 62 15.67 0.63 -14.54
N TRP A 63 14.81 0.51 -15.57
CA TRP A 63 14.09 -0.75 -15.84
C TRP A 63 14.99 -1.93 -16.25
N PRO A 64 15.93 -1.79 -17.20
CA PRO A 64 16.81 -2.89 -17.58
C PRO A 64 17.66 -3.47 -16.43
N PRO A 65 18.39 -2.68 -15.62
CA PRO A 65 19.19 -3.24 -14.53
C PRO A 65 18.32 -3.83 -13.41
N LEU A 66 17.14 -3.26 -13.14
CA LEU A 66 16.20 -3.84 -12.18
C LEU A 66 15.80 -5.26 -12.62
N LYS A 67 15.41 -5.45 -13.88
CA LYS A 67 15.09 -6.79 -14.41
C LYS A 67 16.26 -7.76 -14.27
N GLN A 68 17.49 -7.32 -14.57
CA GLN A 68 18.68 -8.15 -14.41
C GLN A 68 18.87 -8.61 -12.96
N ALA A 69 18.62 -7.73 -11.98
CA ALA A 69 18.70 -8.10 -10.57
C ALA A 69 17.63 -9.13 -10.19
N ILE A 70 16.37 -8.93 -10.61
CA ILE A 70 15.29 -9.89 -10.36
C ILE A 70 15.61 -11.27 -10.96
N ASP A 71 16.07 -11.30 -12.21
CA ASP A 71 16.43 -12.55 -12.89
C ASP A 71 17.65 -13.23 -12.24
N HIS A 72 18.61 -12.45 -11.73
CA HIS A 72 19.82 -12.98 -11.07
C HIS A 72 19.52 -13.68 -9.75
N TYR A 73 18.70 -13.06 -8.89
CA TYR A 73 18.35 -13.65 -7.59
C TYR A 73 17.25 -14.70 -7.69
N GLY A 74 16.41 -14.62 -8.71
CA GLY A 74 15.39 -15.60 -9.02
C GLY A 74 14.17 -15.55 -8.10
N PRO A 75 13.13 -16.34 -8.44
CA PRO A 75 11.80 -16.24 -7.85
C PRO A 75 11.65 -16.72 -6.43
N ASP A 76 12.58 -17.55 -5.96
CA ASP A 76 12.51 -18.09 -4.61
C ASP A 76 12.98 -17.08 -3.57
N LEU A 77 13.75 -16.06 -3.98
CA LEU A 77 14.35 -15.08 -3.08
C LEU A 77 13.81 -13.67 -3.27
N VAL A 78 13.45 -13.28 -4.50
CA VAL A 78 13.03 -11.90 -4.80
C VAL A 78 11.73 -11.88 -5.59
N SER A 79 10.82 -11.00 -5.16
CA SER A 79 9.59 -10.67 -5.88
C SER A 79 9.56 -9.18 -6.21
N LEU A 80 8.95 -8.83 -7.35
CA LEU A 80 8.84 -7.44 -7.82
C LEU A 80 7.37 -7.05 -8.03
N ILE A 81 6.96 -5.97 -7.39
CA ILE A 81 5.71 -5.26 -7.70
C ILE A 81 6.05 -3.91 -8.32
N VAL A 82 5.41 -3.60 -9.45
CA VAL A 82 5.56 -2.33 -10.15
C VAL A 82 4.31 -1.50 -9.91
N HIS A 83 4.50 -0.25 -9.48
CA HIS A 83 3.48 0.74 -9.18
C HIS A 83 3.56 1.88 -10.21
N PRO A 84 2.80 1.81 -11.31
CA PRO A 84 2.76 2.88 -12.29
C PRO A 84 2.11 4.12 -11.69
N PHE A 85 2.73 5.28 -11.87
CA PHE A 85 2.11 6.55 -11.51
C PHE A 85 2.49 7.61 -12.56
N PRO A 86 1.60 8.55 -12.89
CA PRO A 86 1.95 9.67 -13.76
C PRO A 86 2.73 10.72 -12.96
N LEU A 87 3.86 11.19 -13.48
CA LEU A 87 4.39 12.49 -13.06
C LEU A 87 3.56 13.61 -13.72
N PRO A 88 3.35 14.74 -13.02
CA PRO A 88 2.63 15.89 -13.55
C PRO A 88 3.37 16.60 -14.69
#